data_AF-A0A0M2NHQ5-F1
#
_entry.id   AF-A0A0M2NHQ5-F1
#
_cell.length_a   1.000
_cell.length_b   1.000
_cell.length_c   1.000
_cell.angle_alpha   90.00
_cell.angle_beta   90.00
_cell.angle_gamma   90.00
#
_symmetry.space_group_name_H-M   'P 1'
#
loop_
_entity.id
_entity.type
_entity.pdbx_description
1 polymer ?
#
loop_
_entity_poly.entity_id
_entity_poly.type
_entity_poly.pdbx_seq_one_letter_code
_entity_poly.pdbx_strand_id
1 'polypeptide(L)' 'MKAFEVKKPTSSNKTIRMPDELIGRLEQLAKEKDISFNKLVVQCCEFALDNLGEQDEE' A
#
# COMPACT_ATOMS: atom_id res chain seq x y z
N MET A 1 32.91 2.25 14.60
CA MET A 1 32.56 1.77 13.23
C MET A 1 31.16 1.20 13.30
N LYS A 2 30.18 1.78 12.59
CA LYS A 2 28.86 1.14 12.47
C LYS A 2 28.95 0.03 11.43
N ALA A 3 28.57 -1.18 11.80
CA ALA A 3 28.47 -2.30 10.88
C ALA A 3 27.33 -2.04 9.88
N PHE A 4 27.52 -2.47 8.64
CA PHE A 4 26.48 -2.43 7.61
C PHE A 4 25.45 -3.53 7.90
N GLU A 5 24.23 -3.14 8.26
CA GLU A 5 23.10 -4.05 8.41
C GLU A 5 22.24 -4.05 7.15
N VAL A 6 22.18 -5.20 6.47
CA VAL A 6 21.25 -5.42 5.35
C VAL A 6 19.85 -5.65 5.91
N LYS A 7 18.99 -4.64 5.84
CA LYS A 7 17.55 -4.83 6.12
C LYS A 7 16.94 -5.64 4.99
N LYS A 8 16.45 -6.85 5.30
CA LYS A 8 15.66 -7.67 4.36
C LYS A 8 14.19 -7.34 4.58
N PRO A 9 13.53 -6.58 3.68
CA PRO A 9 12.09 -6.39 3.78
C PRO A 9 11.41 -7.75 3.60
N THR A 10 10.68 -8.19 4.62
CA THR A 10 9.88 -9.40 4.57
C THR A 10 8.46 -9.03 4.20
N SER A 11 7.96 -9.54 3.08
CA SER A 11 6.54 -9.46 2.72
C SER A 11 5.86 -10.82 2.97
N SER A 12 4.60 -10.78 3.40
CA SER A 12 3.78 -11.99 3.53
C SER A 12 2.55 -11.86 2.66
N ASN A 13 2.19 -12.93 1.96
CA ASN A 13 0.97 -12.94 1.15
C ASN A 13 -0.26 -12.94 2.06
N LYS A 14 -1.25 -12.13 1.70
CA LYS A 14 -2.55 -12.01 2.35
C LYS A 14 -3.64 -11.89 1.28
N THR A 15 -4.77 -12.54 1.51
CA THR A 15 -5.94 -12.50 0.62
C THR A 15 -7.03 -11.67 1.27
N ILE A 16 -7.51 -10.65 0.57
CA ILE A 16 -8.65 -9.82 0.98
C ILE A 16 -9.73 -9.87 -0.10
N ARG A 17 -10.99 -9.65 0.28
CA ARG A 17 -12.10 -9.49 -0.67
C ARG A 17 -12.40 -8.00 -0.82
N MET A 18 -12.54 -7.55 -2.06
CA MET A 18 -12.87 -6.17 -2.42
C MET A 18 -14.05 -6.19 -3.40
N PRO A 19 -14.90 -5.15 -3.44
CA PRO A 19 -15.90 -5.01 -4.49
C PRO A 19 -15.24 -4.96 -5.88
N ASP A 20 -15.86 -5.60 -6.87
CA ASP A 20 -15.30 -5.67 -8.24
C ASP A 20 -15.09 -4.28 -8.85
N GLU A 21 -15.99 -3.33 -8.58
CA GLU A 21 -15.85 -1.95 -9.04
C GLU A 21 -14.59 -1.26 -8.49
N LEU A 22 -14.22 -1.55 -7.23
CA LEU A 22 -13.02 -0.98 -6.62
C LEU A 22 -11.76 -1.59 -7.24
N ILE A 23 -11.76 -2.90 -7.48
CA ILE A 23 -10.65 -3.59 -8.16
C ILE A 23 -10.42 -2.97 -9.53
N GLY A 24 -11.48 -2.79 -10.34
CA GLY A 24 -11.35 -2.21 -11.67
C GLY A 24 -10.78 -0.78 -11.67
N ARG A 25 -11.21 0.06 -10.71
CA ARG A 25 -10.66 1.43 -10.56
C ARG A 25 -9.18 1.41 -10.18
N LEU A 26 -8.79 0.54 -9.24
CA LEU A 26 -7.40 0.41 -8.80
C LEU A 26 -6.51 -0.16 -9.92
N GLU A 27 -6.99 -1.13 -10.69
CA GLU A 27 -6.26 -1.69 -11.84
C GLU A 27 -6.04 -0.66 -12.93
N GLN A 28 -7.07 0.14 -13.26
CA GLN A 28 -6.92 1.24 -14.21
C GLN A 28 -5.89 2.25 -13.74
N LEU A 29 -5.97 2.68 -12.47
CA LEU A 29 -5.02 3.64 -11.90
C LEU A 29 -3.59 3.07 -11.88
N ALA A 30 -3.43 1.80 -11.52
CA ALA A 30 -2.12 1.14 -11.52
C ALA A 30 -1.50 1.12 -12.92
N LYS A 31 -2.32 0.86 -13.96
CA LYS A 31 -1.89 0.90 -15.36
C LYS A 31 -1.52 2.30 -15.81
N GLU A 32 -2.34 3.31 -15.48
CA GLU A 32 -2.07 4.71 -15.82
C GLU A 32 -0.77 5.25 -15.18
N LYS A 33 -0.43 4.75 -13.99
CA LYS A 33 0.76 5.14 -13.23
C LYS A 33 1.97 4.21 -13.46
N ASP A 34 1.84 3.20 -14.31
CA ASP A 34 2.86 2.20 -14.61
C ASP A 34 3.44 1.53 -13.33
N ILE A 35 2.55 1.15 -12.41
CA ILE A 35 2.90 0.44 -11.18
C ILE A 35 2.10 -0.85 -11.04
N SER A 36 2.64 -1.83 -10.31
CA SER A 36 1.89 -3.05 -9.99
C SER A 36 0.71 -2.75 -9.07
N PHE A 37 -0.39 -3.49 -9.24
CA PHE A 37 -1.55 -3.44 -8.36
C PHE A 37 -1.17 -3.54 -6.87
N ASN A 38 -0.31 -4.50 -6.51
CA ASN A 38 0.15 -4.67 -5.13
C ASN A 38 0.85 -3.41 -4.57
N LYS A 39 1.73 -2.79 -5.37
CA LYS A 39 2.41 -1.55 -4.97
C LYS A 39 1.42 -0.40 -4.75
N LEU A 40 0.40 -0.28 -5.60
CA LEU A 40 -0.66 0.70 -5.40
C LEU A 40 -1.42 0.44 -4.09
N VAL A 41 -1.85 -0.81 -3.85
CA VAL A 41 -2.59 -1.16 -2.63
C VAL A 41 -1.77 -0.86 -1.36
N VAL A 42 -0.48 -1.21 -1.35
CA VAL A 42 0.40 -0.90 -0.21
C VAL A 42 0.46 0.61 0.04
N GLN A 43 0.66 1.43 -1.00
CA GLN A 43 0.69 2.89 -0.85
C GLN A 43 -0.64 3.47 -0.38
N CYS A 44 -1.76 2.94 -0.86
CA CYS A 44 -3.08 3.35 -0.39
C CYS A 44 -3.25 3.03 1.10
N CYS A 45 -2.79 1.87 1.56
CA CYS A 45 -2.84 1.49 2.97
C CYS A 45 -1.93 2.36 3.84
N GLU A 46 -0.68 2.59 3.41
CA GLU A 46 0.28 3.47 4.11
C GLU A 46 -0.28 4.90 4.24
N PHE A 47 -0.77 5.47 3.13
CA PHE A 47 -1.39 6.79 3.14
C PHE A 47 -2.60 6.84 4.09
N ALA A 48 -3.50 5.87 4.02
CA ALA A 48 -4.65 5.84 4.92
C ALA A 48 -4.21 5.79 6.39
N LEU A 49 -3.25 4.92 6.74
CA LEU A 49 -2.74 4.78 8.11
C LEU A 49 -2.05 6.05 8.61
N ASP A 50 -1.26 6.72 7.76
CA ASP A 50 -0.59 7.97 8.12
C ASP A 50 -1.58 9.11 8.36
N ASN A 51 -2.69 9.14 7.62
CA ASN A 51 -3.73 10.17 7.73
C ASN A 51 -4.83 9.82 8.76
N LEU A 52 -4.83 8.60 9.31
CA LEU A 52 -5.83 8.17 10.31
C LEU A 52 -5.66 8.90 11.65
N GLY A 53 -4.42 9.27 12.00
CA GLY A 53 -4.09 9.94 13.28
C GLY A 53 -4.22 11.46 13.28
N GLU A 54 -4.48 12.09 12.13
CA GLU A 54 -4.69 13.55 12.03
C GLU A 54 -6.15 13.96 12.36
N GLN A 55 -7.02 13.00 12.66
CA GLN A 55 -8.45 13.24 12.94
C GLN A 55 -8.83 13.07 14.43
N ASP A 56 -7.88 12.69 15.30
CA ASP A 56 -8.14 12.45 16.73
C ASP A 56 -7.75 13.67 17.63
N GLU A 57 -7.49 14.84 17.06
CA GLU A 57 -7.22 16.10 17.80
C GLU A 57 -8.33 17.17 17.65
N GLU A 58 -9.61 16.77 17.62
CA GLU A 58 -10.75 17.68 17.89
C GLU A 58 -11.58 17.29 19.12
#